data_AF-A0A0G4B110-F1
#
_entry.id   AF-A0A0G4B110-F1
#
_cell.length_a   1.000
_cell.length_b   1.000
_cell.length_c   1.000
_cell.angle_alpha   90.00
_cell.angle_beta   90.00
_cell.angle_gamma   90.00
#
_symmetry.space_group_name_H-M   'P 1'
#
loop_
_entity.id
_entity.type
_entity.pdbx_description
1 polymer ?
#
loop_
_entity_poly.entity_id
_entity_poly.type
_entity_poly.pdbx_seq_one_letter_code
_entity_poly.pdbx_strand_id
1 'polypeptide(L)'
;MNTQERPTVDPISNSDEVLSSRSGNFYGKSNSSIIAERLIRPADHNELLREFRSGDAQVRDVAQFTLNERTAVMSAGRLIFERGADINRVLGQDRYTIDSINKANGNFRETIESRDAQVQSSAGWNFTVNATGFLRAGLPWARQLDDAMDRYLRTSTDGQAFGGLDRLVDGRTEDGSIRALWSDFSKKDPLTMAWYLSERSQYSENYQTELHQGSLVEAKRRASSLINEFASQYNLPAAHLNRAQLQLREAKFSAYDHLIGGIDAGDGTLGDYQTMTLRVETKAGGSISRPAPTNDPIGVTSHELFHASSTQSKDVSGMYRVGLRAGDQGLDANEGMTELLNKLSLGRVTPTDAGRYQFHDVDRGRPVKDAAYPSQVRSMFILMKNDPPAFATLFRAYYGDVLDVQRVADALEKFNHNMSHM
;
A
#
# COMPACT_ATOMS: atom_id res chain seq x y z
N MET A 1 56.21 -8.19 -15.00
CA MET A 1 55.52 -7.86 -13.73
C MET A 1 54.32 -7.03 -14.09
N ASN A 2 53.12 -7.51 -13.75
CA ASN A 2 51.81 -6.89 -13.99
C ASN A 2 51.71 -5.49 -13.38
N THR A 3 50.95 -4.60 -14.02
CA THR A 3 49.79 -3.92 -13.40
C THR A 3 48.87 -3.33 -14.48
N GLN A 4 47.80 -4.08 -14.77
CA GLN A 4 46.43 -3.64 -15.06
C GLN A 4 46.24 -2.24 -15.65
N GLU A 5 46.03 -2.19 -16.96
CA GLU A 5 45.16 -1.20 -17.58
C GLU A 5 43.75 -1.35 -17.00
N ARG A 6 43.24 -0.27 -16.38
CA ARG A 6 41.83 -0.16 -16.02
C ARG A 6 41.00 -0.28 -17.30
N PRO A 7 39.96 -1.11 -17.34
CA PRO A 7 38.97 -1.02 -18.41
C PRO A 7 38.41 0.40 -18.41
N THR A 8 38.49 1.04 -19.57
CA THR A 8 37.77 2.25 -19.92
C THR A 8 36.31 2.07 -19.52
N VAL A 9 35.88 2.79 -18.50
CA VAL A 9 34.47 2.92 -18.18
C VAL A 9 33.88 3.75 -19.31
N ASP A 10 33.12 3.11 -20.20
CA ASP A 10 32.29 3.85 -21.14
C ASP A 10 31.38 4.78 -20.31
N PRO A 11 31.41 6.09 -20.57
CA PRO A 11 30.46 7.00 -19.98
C PRO A 11 29.13 6.73 -20.68
N ILE A 12 28.34 5.79 -20.17
CA ILE A 12 26.91 5.79 -20.45
C ILE A 12 26.42 7.12 -19.89
N SER A 13 26.24 8.07 -20.79
CA SER A 13 25.88 9.43 -20.48
C SER A 13 24.57 9.44 -19.70
N ASN A 14 24.58 10.11 -18.55
CA ASN A 14 23.42 10.47 -17.74
C ASN A 14 22.48 11.48 -18.46
N SER A 15 22.24 11.31 -19.77
CA SER A 15 21.46 12.25 -20.59
C SER A 15 20.33 11.64 -21.42
N ASP A 16 20.11 10.32 -21.39
CA ASP A 16 18.95 9.73 -22.08
C ASP A 16 17.85 9.30 -21.10
N GLU A 17 16.79 10.09 -21.14
CA GLU A 17 15.42 9.83 -20.71
C GLU A 17 15.19 9.61 -19.21
N VAL A 18 14.97 10.76 -18.57
CA VAL A 18 14.03 10.94 -17.47
C VAL A 18 12.69 10.29 -17.84
N LEU A 19 12.48 9.05 -17.40
CA LEU A 19 11.17 8.43 -17.34
C LEU A 19 10.42 9.11 -16.18
N SER A 20 9.81 10.27 -16.40
CA SER A 20 8.91 10.89 -15.40
C SER A 20 7.51 10.99 -15.97
N SER A 21 6.55 10.29 -15.36
CA SER A 21 5.14 10.51 -15.63
C SER A 21 4.61 11.63 -14.73
N ARG A 22 4.00 12.62 -15.40
CA ARG A 22 2.81 13.33 -14.91
C ARG A 22 2.00 13.98 -16.04
N SER A 23 2.49 13.99 -17.28
CA SER A 23 1.73 14.50 -18.44
C SER A 23 2.21 14.05 -19.84
N GLY A 24 3.02 12.99 -19.98
CA GLY A 24 3.63 12.62 -21.27
C GLY A 24 3.33 11.18 -21.68
N ASN A 25 2.56 11.02 -22.75
CA ASN A 25 2.22 9.76 -23.41
C ASN A 25 3.46 8.89 -23.74
N PHE A 26 3.54 7.67 -23.20
CA PHE A 26 4.42 6.62 -23.71
C PHE A 26 3.75 5.88 -24.88
N TYR A 27 3.60 6.57 -26.01
CA TYR A 27 3.21 5.96 -27.29
C TYR A 27 4.37 6.11 -28.27
N GLY A 28 5.49 5.44 -27.98
CA GLY A 28 6.69 5.43 -28.81
C GLY A 28 7.21 4.00 -29.00
N LYS A 29 7.29 3.56 -30.24
CA LYS A 29 7.58 2.19 -30.72
C LYS A 29 9.01 1.66 -30.45
N SER A 30 9.75 2.11 -29.43
CA SER A 30 11.19 1.83 -29.35
C SER A 30 11.81 1.45 -27.99
N ASN A 31 11.06 1.33 -26.88
CA ASN A 31 11.66 0.99 -25.57
C ASN A 31 11.28 -0.39 -25.00
N SER A 32 10.47 -1.22 -25.70
CA SER A 32 10.02 -2.52 -25.16
C SER A 32 11.15 -3.52 -24.91
N SER A 33 12.19 -3.55 -25.76
CA SER A 33 13.37 -4.42 -25.57
C SER A 33 14.21 -4.00 -24.37
N ILE A 34 14.46 -2.70 -24.21
CA ILE A 34 15.18 -2.12 -23.06
C ILE A 34 14.39 -2.36 -21.76
N ILE A 35 13.07 -2.19 -21.80
CA ILE A 35 12.15 -2.49 -20.68
C ILE A 35 12.21 -3.98 -20.33
N ALA A 36 12.21 -4.86 -21.32
CA ALA A 36 12.28 -6.29 -21.12
C ALA A 36 13.63 -6.72 -20.51
N GLU A 37 14.75 -6.13 -20.93
CA GLU A 37 16.05 -6.39 -20.32
C GLU A 37 16.09 -5.93 -18.85
N ARG A 38 15.41 -4.81 -18.54
CA ARG A 38 15.30 -4.29 -17.18
C ARG A 38 14.32 -5.07 -16.29
N LEU A 39 13.43 -5.90 -16.87
CA LEU A 39 12.57 -6.83 -16.13
C LEU A 39 13.36 -8.00 -15.49
N ILE A 40 14.59 -8.28 -15.94
CA ILE A 40 15.42 -9.41 -15.49
C ILE A 40 16.17 -9.12 -14.17
N ARG A 41 15.51 -8.51 -13.19
CA ARG A 41 16.06 -8.49 -11.82
C ARG A 41 15.55 -9.72 -11.08
N PRO A 42 16.44 -10.56 -10.50
CA PRO A 42 16.00 -11.62 -9.60
C PRO A 42 15.17 -11.00 -8.49
N ALA A 43 13.93 -11.42 -8.38
CA ALA A 43 13.06 -11.05 -7.29
C ALA A 43 13.41 -11.94 -6.07
N ASP A 44 13.83 -11.33 -4.95
CA ASP A 44 14.09 -12.04 -3.69
C ASP A 44 12.78 -12.20 -2.90
N HIS A 45 11.99 -13.17 -3.34
CA HIS A 45 10.66 -13.41 -2.79
C HIS A 45 10.69 -14.04 -1.38
N ASN A 46 11.76 -14.79 -1.06
CA ASN A 46 11.92 -15.42 0.24
C ASN A 46 12.30 -14.38 1.30
N GLU A 47 13.05 -13.36 0.91
CA GLU A 47 13.35 -12.21 1.75
C GLU A 47 12.07 -11.49 2.20
N LEU A 48 11.15 -11.19 1.29
CA LEU A 48 9.87 -10.54 1.64
C LEU A 48 9.06 -11.36 2.65
N LEU A 49 8.89 -12.67 2.40
CA LEU A 49 8.15 -13.55 3.31
C LEU A 49 8.83 -13.66 4.67
N ARG A 50 10.17 -13.67 4.69
CA ARG A 50 10.95 -13.67 5.93
C ARG A 50 10.76 -12.37 6.70
N GLU A 51 10.92 -11.22 6.04
CA GLU A 51 10.73 -9.89 6.64
C GLU A 51 9.32 -9.73 7.19
N PHE A 52 8.31 -10.10 6.40
CA PHE A 52 6.91 -10.06 6.82
C PHE A 52 6.65 -10.91 8.07
N ARG A 53 7.14 -12.15 8.09
CA ARG A 53 6.98 -13.06 9.23
C ARG A 53 7.80 -12.66 10.45
N SER A 54 8.98 -12.09 10.23
CA SER A 54 9.84 -11.58 11.29
C SER A 54 9.28 -10.32 11.94
N GLY A 55 8.40 -9.59 11.25
CA GLY A 55 7.84 -8.32 11.71
C GLY A 55 8.65 -7.09 11.28
N ASP A 56 9.66 -7.26 10.42
CA ASP A 56 10.54 -6.19 9.94
C ASP A 56 9.94 -5.40 8.76
N ALA A 57 8.85 -5.91 8.18
CA ALA A 57 8.10 -5.20 7.16
C ALA A 57 7.37 -3.98 7.76
N GLN A 58 7.50 -2.83 7.11
CA GLN A 58 6.88 -1.57 7.54
C GLN A 58 5.35 -1.63 7.47
N VAL A 59 4.68 -1.00 8.42
CA VAL A 59 3.25 -0.71 8.39
C VAL A 59 3.09 0.68 7.82
N ARG A 60 2.25 0.82 6.80
CA ARG A 60 1.96 2.09 6.15
C ARG A 60 0.97 2.91 7.00
N ASP A 61 1.46 3.46 8.09
CA ASP A 61 0.77 4.42 8.94
C ASP A 61 1.63 5.67 9.15
N VAL A 62 1.08 6.72 9.78
CA VAL A 62 1.81 7.99 10.02
C VAL A 62 3.11 7.81 10.81
N ALA A 63 3.21 6.75 11.60
CA ALA A 63 4.40 6.47 12.40
C ALA A 63 5.43 5.65 11.61
N GLN A 64 5.02 4.98 10.53
CA GLN A 64 5.90 4.28 9.61
C GLN A 64 6.76 3.21 10.32
N PHE A 65 6.14 2.53 11.30
CA PHE A 65 6.76 1.50 12.11
C PHE A 65 6.92 0.17 11.37
N THR A 66 7.93 -0.63 11.70
CA THR A 66 7.82 -2.09 11.51
C THR A 66 6.88 -2.70 12.56
N LEU A 67 6.37 -3.91 12.33
CA LEU A 67 5.55 -4.60 13.33
C LEU A 67 6.33 -4.80 14.66
N ASN A 68 7.64 -5.05 14.57
CA ASN A 68 8.51 -5.20 15.73
C ASN A 68 8.65 -3.88 16.51
N GLU A 69 8.89 -2.76 15.80
CA GLU A 69 8.94 -1.43 16.42
C GLU A 69 7.61 -1.10 17.11
N ARG A 70 6.47 -1.30 16.43
CA ARG A 70 5.13 -1.09 17.00
C ARG A 70 4.93 -1.92 18.27
N THR A 71 5.31 -3.20 18.23
CA THR A 71 5.16 -4.13 19.36
C THR A 71 6.04 -3.71 20.55
N ALA A 72 7.26 -3.24 20.29
CA ALA A 72 8.16 -2.74 21.33
C ALA A 72 7.59 -1.50 22.03
N VAL A 73 7.10 -0.52 21.26
CA VAL A 73 6.46 0.69 21.78
C VAL A 73 5.21 0.35 22.61
N MET A 74 4.33 -0.52 22.10
CA MET A 74 3.14 -0.95 22.86
C MET A 74 3.50 -1.69 24.14
N SER A 75 4.53 -2.53 24.12
CA SER A 75 4.97 -3.30 25.29
C SER A 75 5.53 -2.39 26.38
N ALA A 76 6.43 -1.46 26.00
CA ALA A 76 6.97 -0.45 26.89
C ALA A 76 5.88 0.43 27.46
N GLY A 77 4.95 0.82 26.58
CA GLY A 77 3.73 1.49 26.96
C GLY A 77 3.01 0.76 28.09
N ARG A 78 2.44 -0.43 27.83
CA ARG A 78 1.64 -1.16 28.82
C ARG A 78 2.32 -1.28 30.17
N LEU A 79 3.64 -1.48 30.21
CA LEU A 79 4.39 -1.45 31.47
C LEU A 79 4.28 -0.10 32.18
N ILE A 80 4.51 1.00 31.48
CA ILE A 80 4.53 2.35 32.03
C ILE A 80 3.13 2.84 32.42
N PHE A 81 2.19 2.98 31.48
CA PHE A 81 0.92 3.67 31.79
C PHE A 81 -0.19 2.74 32.29
N GLU A 82 -0.16 1.44 32.00
CA GLU A 82 -1.17 0.51 32.56
C GLU A 82 -0.70 -0.14 33.87
N ARG A 83 0.59 -0.45 33.98
CA ARG A 83 1.14 -1.15 35.16
C ARG A 83 1.94 -0.23 36.10
N GLY A 84 2.08 1.06 35.78
CA GLY A 84 2.75 2.04 36.63
C GLY A 84 4.24 1.78 36.81
N ALA A 85 4.90 1.14 35.85
CA ALA A 85 6.33 0.88 35.91
C ALA A 85 7.13 2.19 35.81
N ASP A 86 8.29 2.23 36.49
CA ASP A 86 9.22 3.36 36.39
C ASP A 86 9.72 3.52 34.95
N ILE A 87 9.43 4.68 34.36
CA ILE A 87 9.80 5.06 32.99
C ILE A 87 11.32 4.93 32.78
N ASN A 88 12.13 5.42 33.72
CA ASN A 88 13.58 5.42 33.59
C ASN A 88 14.13 3.99 33.57
N ARG A 89 13.50 3.08 34.32
CA ARG A 89 13.85 1.68 34.33
C ARG A 89 13.45 0.98 33.04
N VAL A 90 12.23 1.22 32.54
CA VAL A 90 11.74 0.57 31.31
C VAL A 90 12.54 1.04 30.10
N LEU A 91 12.72 2.35 29.94
CA LEU A 91 13.44 2.92 28.80
C LEU A 91 14.96 2.71 28.91
N GLY A 92 15.53 2.78 30.12
CA GLY A 92 16.97 2.61 30.34
C GLY A 92 17.51 1.21 30.07
N GLN A 93 16.65 0.22 29.85
CA GLN A 93 17.02 -1.19 29.63
C GLN A 93 16.96 -1.62 28.16
N ASP A 94 16.29 -0.85 27.30
CA ASP A 94 16.07 -1.25 25.91
C ASP A 94 16.22 -0.07 24.93
N ARG A 95 17.40 -0.01 24.31
CA ARG A 95 17.72 1.00 23.31
C ARG A 95 16.85 0.87 22.05
N TYR A 96 16.47 -0.34 21.66
CA TYR A 96 15.63 -0.57 20.48
C TYR A 96 14.24 0.04 20.66
N THR A 97 13.66 -0.10 21.85
CA THR A 97 12.39 0.56 22.22
C THR A 97 12.51 2.09 22.14
N ILE A 98 13.58 2.68 22.67
CA ILE A 98 13.79 4.14 22.60
C ILE A 98 13.89 4.61 21.15
N ASP A 99 14.70 3.94 20.34
CA ASP A 99 14.88 4.29 18.94
C ASP A 99 13.55 4.17 18.17
N SER A 100 12.75 3.15 18.48
CA SER A 100 11.39 2.97 17.92
C SER A 100 10.46 4.12 18.29
N ILE A 101 10.42 4.54 19.57
CA ILE A 101 9.61 5.69 20.04
C ILE A 101 10.00 6.95 19.27
N ASN A 102 11.31 7.23 19.18
CA ASN A 102 11.82 8.43 18.53
C ASN A 102 11.50 8.43 17.03
N LYS A 103 11.66 7.29 16.35
CA LYS A 103 11.33 7.13 14.93
C LYS A 103 9.85 7.39 14.67
N ALA A 104 8.96 6.76 15.43
CA ALA A 104 7.51 6.95 15.34
C ALA A 104 7.11 8.42 15.37
N ASN A 105 7.65 9.10 16.37
CA ASN A 105 7.33 10.46 16.70
C ASN A 105 7.93 11.43 15.67
N GLY A 106 9.14 11.12 15.19
CA GLY A 106 9.79 11.81 14.08
C GLY A 106 8.94 11.75 12.80
N ASN A 107 8.54 10.54 12.38
CA ASN A 107 7.74 10.32 11.18
C ASN A 107 6.36 11.00 11.27
N PHE A 108 5.71 10.91 12.44
CA PHE A 108 4.46 11.64 12.68
C PHE A 108 4.66 13.14 12.53
N ARG A 109 5.72 13.69 13.14
CA ARG A 109 6.00 15.12 13.10
C ARG A 109 6.28 15.59 11.67
N GLU A 110 7.10 14.87 10.91
CA GLU A 110 7.37 15.17 9.51
C GLU A 110 6.06 15.20 8.69
N THR A 111 5.17 14.24 8.94
CA THR A 111 3.87 14.19 8.25
C THR A 111 2.94 15.32 8.67
N ILE A 112 2.78 15.59 9.97
CA ILE A 112 1.83 16.61 10.46
C ILE A 112 2.34 18.04 10.21
N GLU A 113 3.64 18.25 10.03
CA GLU A 113 4.25 19.53 9.66
C GLU A 113 4.31 19.74 8.15
N SER A 114 4.37 18.68 7.35
CA SER A 114 4.48 18.77 5.88
C SER A 114 3.28 19.48 5.26
N ARG A 115 3.54 20.49 4.43
CA ARG A 115 2.53 21.17 3.61
C ARG A 115 2.43 20.60 2.20
N ASP A 116 3.02 19.43 1.97
CA ASP A 116 3.00 18.78 0.67
C ASP A 116 1.57 18.40 0.28
N ALA A 117 1.28 18.43 -1.03
CA ALA A 117 -0.03 18.05 -1.55
C ALA A 117 -0.44 16.60 -1.25
N GLN A 118 0.49 15.77 -0.76
CA GLN A 118 0.23 14.40 -0.30
C GLN A 118 -0.40 14.34 1.10
N VAL A 119 -0.14 15.35 1.95
CA VAL A 119 -0.75 15.44 3.28
C VAL A 119 -2.09 16.18 3.15
N GLN A 120 -3.14 15.62 3.74
CA GLN A 120 -4.48 16.21 3.65
C GLN A 120 -4.52 17.65 4.18
N SER A 121 -5.29 18.51 3.51
CA SER A 121 -5.53 19.90 3.90
C SER A 121 -6.24 20.08 5.26
N SER A 122 -6.68 18.99 5.90
CA SER A 122 -7.31 18.96 7.23
C SER A 122 -6.70 17.89 8.14
N ALA A 123 -5.41 17.60 7.95
CA ALA A 123 -4.72 16.51 8.68
C ALA A 123 -4.77 16.69 10.21
N GLY A 124 -4.61 17.91 10.73
CA GLY A 124 -4.65 18.15 12.17
C GLY A 124 -6.03 17.90 12.76
N TRP A 125 -7.06 18.44 12.11
CA TRP A 125 -8.46 18.22 12.46
C TRP A 125 -8.79 16.73 12.46
N ASN A 126 -8.43 16.01 11.40
CA ASN A 126 -8.75 14.59 11.26
C ASN A 126 -8.05 13.74 12.32
N PHE A 127 -6.78 14.03 12.60
CA PHE A 127 -6.07 13.36 13.67
C PHE A 127 -6.76 13.55 15.03
N THR A 128 -7.17 14.80 15.30
CA THR A 128 -7.87 15.16 16.54
C THR A 128 -9.22 14.46 16.66
N VAL A 129 -10.04 14.49 15.60
CA VAL A 129 -11.35 13.82 15.58
C VAL A 129 -11.23 12.32 15.87
N ASN A 130 -10.21 11.66 15.33
CA ASN A 130 -9.97 10.25 15.61
C ASN A 130 -9.54 10.02 17.07
N ALA A 131 -8.60 10.82 17.59
CA ALA A 131 -8.22 10.77 18.99
C ALA A 131 -9.42 10.94 19.93
N THR A 132 -10.28 11.93 19.66
CA THR A 132 -11.53 12.15 20.41
C THR A 132 -12.52 11.00 20.25
N GLY A 133 -12.61 10.39 19.07
CA GLY A 133 -13.45 9.21 18.84
C GLY A 133 -13.05 8.05 19.75
N PHE A 134 -11.75 7.75 19.85
CA PHE A 134 -11.23 6.72 20.74
C PHE A 134 -11.44 7.05 22.22
N LEU A 135 -11.31 8.32 22.60
CA LEU A 135 -11.62 8.81 23.94
C LEU A 135 -13.08 8.55 24.31
N ARG A 136 -14.01 8.90 23.42
CA ARG A 136 -15.46 8.67 23.60
C ARG A 136 -15.84 7.20 23.61
N ALA A 137 -15.08 6.35 22.93
CA ALA A 137 -15.20 4.89 23.01
C ALA A 137 -14.66 4.31 24.34
N GLY A 138 -14.09 5.13 25.22
CA GLY A 138 -13.63 4.73 26.56
C GLY A 138 -12.29 3.99 26.57
N LEU A 139 -11.54 4.03 25.48
CA LEU A 139 -10.27 3.30 25.37
C LEU A 139 -9.24 3.84 26.38
N PRO A 140 -8.59 2.98 27.19
CA PRO A 140 -7.69 3.43 28.27
C PRO A 140 -6.54 4.32 27.79
N TRP A 141 -5.88 3.96 26.68
CA TRP A 141 -4.77 4.72 26.10
C TRP A 141 -5.22 6.08 25.51
N ALA A 142 -6.49 6.20 25.10
CA ALA A 142 -7.02 7.47 24.60
C ALA A 142 -7.29 8.46 25.74
N ARG A 143 -7.72 7.96 26.90
CA ARG A 143 -7.82 8.76 28.14
C ARG A 143 -6.46 9.27 28.60
N GLN A 144 -5.43 8.41 28.55
CA GLN A 144 -4.06 8.81 28.88
C GLN A 144 -3.53 9.90 27.95
N LEU A 145 -3.80 9.79 26.64
CA LEU A 145 -3.48 10.83 25.69
C LEU A 145 -4.20 12.14 26.00
N ASP A 146 -5.51 12.09 26.30
CA ASP A 146 -6.30 13.26 26.65
C ASP A 146 -5.77 13.96 27.90
N ASP A 147 -5.49 13.20 28.96
CA ASP A 147 -4.90 13.70 30.20
C ASP A 147 -3.52 14.35 29.96
N ALA A 148 -2.68 13.75 29.10
CA ALA A 148 -1.38 14.30 28.74
C ALA A 148 -1.53 15.59 27.94
N MET A 149 -2.45 15.63 26.97
CA MET A 149 -2.76 16.81 26.16
C MET A 149 -3.32 17.95 27.02
N ASP A 150 -4.25 17.67 27.94
CA ASP A 150 -4.82 18.69 28.84
C ASP A 150 -3.74 19.29 29.76
N ARG A 151 -2.86 18.45 30.33
CA ARG A 151 -1.71 18.93 31.11
C ARG A 151 -0.77 19.82 30.28
N TYR A 152 -0.47 19.41 29.05
CA TYR A 152 0.35 20.19 28.14
C TYR A 152 -0.29 21.55 27.84
N LEU A 153 -1.58 21.56 27.46
CA LEU A 153 -2.31 22.79 27.11
C LEU A 153 -2.44 23.74 28.31
N ARG A 154 -2.67 23.23 29.52
CA ARG A 154 -2.67 24.07 30.73
C ARG A 154 -1.31 24.73 30.96
N THR A 155 -0.23 23.99 30.69
CA THR A 155 1.13 24.53 30.87
C THR A 155 1.46 25.58 29.82
N SER A 156 0.99 25.41 28.58
CA SER A 156 1.23 26.37 27.50
C SER A 156 0.33 27.61 27.55
N THR A 157 -0.71 27.61 28.38
CA THR A 157 -1.72 28.69 28.48
C THR A 157 -1.84 29.28 29.89
N ASP A 158 -0.75 29.24 30.68
CA ASP A 158 -0.68 29.78 32.05
C ASP A 158 -1.82 29.32 32.98
N GLY A 159 -2.19 28.04 32.88
CA GLY A 159 -3.14 27.38 33.78
C GLY A 159 -4.61 27.53 33.39
N GLN A 160 -4.93 28.13 32.24
CA GLN A 160 -6.31 28.11 31.75
C GLN A 160 -6.76 26.68 31.42
N ALA A 161 -7.94 26.30 31.91
CA ALA A 161 -8.52 24.99 31.62
C ALA A 161 -8.86 24.90 30.13
N PHE A 162 -8.21 23.97 29.42
CA PHE A 162 -8.43 23.77 27.99
C PHE A 162 -9.33 22.56 27.70
N GLY A 163 -9.49 21.59 28.60
CA GLY A 163 -10.45 20.50 28.36
C GLY A 163 -9.99 19.53 27.26
N GLY A 164 -8.67 19.32 27.18
CA GLY A 164 -8.04 18.28 26.36
C GLY A 164 -8.43 18.27 24.88
N LEU A 165 -8.64 17.07 24.35
CA LEU A 165 -8.97 16.79 22.96
C LEU A 165 -10.33 17.36 22.54
N ASP A 166 -11.32 17.38 23.45
CA ASP A 166 -12.68 17.82 23.12
C ASP A 166 -12.73 19.31 22.72
N ARG A 167 -11.84 20.16 23.23
CA ARG A 167 -11.76 21.57 22.81
C ARG A 167 -11.11 21.76 21.45
N LEU A 168 -10.20 20.87 21.06
CA LEU A 168 -9.58 20.93 19.73
C LEU A 168 -10.58 20.57 18.62
N VAL A 169 -11.67 19.87 18.96
CA VAL A 169 -12.76 19.51 18.02
C VAL A 169 -14.00 20.41 18.13
N ASP A 170 -13.92 21.56 18.81
CA ASP A 170 -15.06 22.48 18.97
C ASP A 170 -15.36 23.33 17.72
N GLY A 171 -14.53 23.20 16.67
CA GLY A 171 -14.65 23.89 15.40
C GLY A 171 -14.19 25.35 15.42
N ARG A 172 -13.63 25.84 16.54
CA ARG A 172 -13.14 27.22 16.69
C ARG A 172 -11.65 27.36 16.41
N THR A 173 -10.92 26.25 16.37
CA THR A 173 -9.47 26.24 16.12
C THR A 173 -9.20 25.84 14.67
N GLU A 174 -8.47 26.68 13.94
CA GLU A 174 -8.08 26.37 12.55
C GLU A 174 -7.12 25.17 12.49
N ASP A 175 -7.20 24.39 11.42
CA ASP A 175 -6.38 23.17 11.23
C ASP A 175 -4.88 23.44 11.38
N GLY A 176 -4.37 24.54 10.84
CA GLY A 176 -2.96 24.92 10.97
C GLY A 176 -2.51 25.08 12.43
N SER A 177 -3.37 25.65 13.28
CA SER A 177 -3.12 25.79 14.72
C SER A 177 -3.21 24.45 15.44
N ILE A 178 -4.16 23.59 15.06
CA ILE A 178 -4.28 22.22 15.58
C ILE A 178 -3.01 21.42 15.26
N ARG A 179 -2.51 21.51 14.02
CA ARG A 179 -1.27 20.85 13.59
C ARG A 179 -0.06 21.32 14.39
N ALA A 180 0.06 22.63 14.64
CA ALA A 180 1.12 23.19 15.46
C ALA A 180 1.07 22.66 16.91
N LEU A 181 -0.13 22.58 17.50
CA LEU A 181 -0.31 22.02 18.84
C LEU A 181 0.10 20.54 18.91
N TRP A 182 -0.29 19.73 17.93
CA TRP A 182 0.13 18.32 17.87
C TRP A 182 1.63 18.15 17.66
N SER A 183 2.23 18.96 16.78
CA SER A 183 3.69 18.96 16.59
C SER A 183 4.40 19.29 17.90
N ASP A 184 3.99 20.35 18.60
CA ASP A 184 4.68 20.76 19.82
C ASP A 184 4.44 19.80 20.99
N PHE A 185 3.22 19.25 21.12
CA PHE A 185 2.94 18.17 22.07
C PHE A 185 3.86 16.97 21.81
N SER A 186 4.00 16.54 20.56
CA SER A 186 4.85 15.40 20.17
C SER A 186 6.33 15.60 20.57
N LYS A 187 6.82 16.85 20.60
CA LYS A 187 8.19 17.18 21.05
C LYS A 187 8.33 17.09 22.58
N LYS A 188 7.25 17.37 23.32
CA LYS A 188 7.25 17.39 24.78
C LYS A 188 7.00 16.02 25.40
N ASP A 189 6.12 15.23 24.78
CA ASP A 189 5.77 13.89 25.26
C ASP A 189 5.82 12.85 24.12
N PRO A 190 7.03 12.51 23.63
CA PRO A 190 7.21 11.55 22.54
C PRO A 190 6.74 10.14 22.91
N LEU A 191 6.77 9.76 24.20
CA LEU A 191 6.36 8.43 24.66
C LEU A 191 4.84 8.26 24.55
N THR A 192 4.06 9.18 25.13
CA THR A 192 2.59 9.13 25.02
C THR A 192 2.16 9.20 23.56
N MET A 193 2.86 10.01 22.76
CA MET A 193 2.59 10.12 21.33
C MET A 193 2.86 8.79 20.60
N ALA A 194 4.04 8.19 20.74
CA ALA A 194 4.39 6.93 20.10
C ALA A 194 3.49 5.77 20.54
N TRP A 195 3.08 5.71 21.81
CA TRP A 195 2.09 4.75 22.27
C TRP A 195 0.79 4.92 21.50
N TYR A 196 0.20 6.11 21.52
CA TYR A 196 -1.07 6.35 20.83
C TYR A 196 -0.99 5.98 19.35
N LEU A 197 0.11 6.35 18.67
CA LEU A 197 0.35 5.99 17.27
C LEU A 197 0.38 4.47 17.04
N SER A 198 0.92 3.72 18.00
CA SER A 198 0.98 2.26 17.93
C SER A 198 -0.38 1.61 18.18
N GLU A 199 -1.11 2.05 19.21
CA GLU A 199 -2.44 1.53 19.54
C GLU A 199 -3.47 1.86 18.46
N ARG A 200 -3.47 3.09 17.92
CA ARG A 200 -4.38 3.45 16.81
C ARG A 200 -4.11 2.62 15.57
N SER A 201 -2.84 2.35 15.25
CA SER A 201 -2.44 1.52 14.12
C SER A 201 -2.96 0.09 14.29
N GLN A 202 -2.74 -0.52 15.47
CA GLN A 202 -3.26 -1.84 15.79
C GLN A 202 -4.80 -1.89 15.78
N TYR A 203 -5.46 -0.87 16.33
CA TYR A 203 -6.92 -0.78 16.35
C TYR A 203 -7.47 -0.68 14.92
N SER A 204 -6.86 0.13 14.06
CA SER A 204 -7.23 0.26 12.65
C SER A 204 -7.09 -1.08 11.89
N GLU A 205 -5.97 -1.79 12.06
CA GLU A 205 -5.75 -3.11 11.47
C GLU A 205 -6.82 -4.13 11.94
N ASN A 206 -7.14 -4.13 13.24
CA ASN A 206 -8.15 -5.01 13.81
C ASN A 206 -9.56 -4.68 13.29
N TYR A 207 -9.88 -3.40 13.18
CA TYR A 207 -11.18 -2.93 12.68
C TYR A 207 -11.43 -3.35 11.22
N GLN A 208 -10.44 -3.17 10.35
CA GLN A 208 -10.52 -3.63 8.95
C GLN A 208 -10.70 -5.15 8.89
N THR A 209 -9.98 -5.87 9.73
CA THR A 209 -10.12 -7.33 9.84
C THR A 209 -11.53 -7.70 10.28
N GLU A 210 -12.06 -7.13 11.37
CA GLU A 210 -13.40 -7.43 11.85
C GLU A 210 -14.49 -7.17 10.80
N LEU A 211 -14.41 -6.04 10.09
CA LEU A 211 -15.40 -5.69 9.08
C LEU A 211 -15.32 -6.51 7.80
N HIS A 212 -14.10 -6.82 7.34
CA HIS A 212 -13.86 -7.30 5.99
C HIS A 212 -13.21 -8.69 5.93
N GLN A 213 -13.05 -9.39 7.05
CA GLN A 213 -12.45 -10.74 7.08
C GLN A 213 -13.18 -11.71 6.13
N GLY A 214 -14.51 -11.68 6.10
CA GLY A 214 -15.30 -12.51 5.19
C GLY A 214 -14.97 -12.21 3.72
N SER A 215 -14.87 -10.92 3.37
CA SER A 215 -14.48 -10.46 2.03
C SER A 215 -13.07 -10.88 1.67
N LEU A 216 -12.11 -10.80 2.60
CA LEU A 216 -10.73 -11.23 2.40
C LEU A 216 -10.62 -12.73 2.13
N VAL A 217 -11.29 -13.56 2.93
CA VAL A 217 -11.28 -15.02 2.75
C VAL A 217 -11.87 -15.40 1.38
N GLU A 218 -13.00 -14.80 1.02
CA GLU A 218 -13.65 -15.07 -0.26
C GLU A 218 -12.81 -14.58 -1.45
N ALA A 219 -12.21 -13.39 -1.37
CA ALA A 219 -11.33 -12.87 -2.40
C ALA A 219 -10.07 -13.73 -2.58
N LYS A 220 -9.44 -14.20 -1.48
CA LYS A 220 -8.32 -15.15 -1.55
C LYS A 220 -8.71 -16.44 -2.25
N ARG A 221 -9.89 -16.99 -1.95
CA ARG A 221 -10.39 -18.21 -2.60
C ARG A 221 -10.55 -18.01 -4.12
N ARG A 222 -11.15 -16.89 -4.53
CA ARG A 222 -11.35 -16.56 -5.95
C ARG A 222 -10.03 -16.34 -6.68
N ALA A 223 -9.13 -15.54 -6.10
CA ALA A 223 -7.80 -15.29 -6.65
C ALA A 223 -7.01 -16.60 -6.79
N SER A 224 -6.98 -17.44 -5.75
CA SER A 224 -6.30 -18.74 -5.78
C SER A 224 -6.83 -19.64 -6.89
N SER A 225 -8.16 -19.72 -7.03
CA SER A 225 -8.80 -20.52 -8.09
C SER A 225 -8.40 -20.05 -9.48
N LEU A 226 -8.48 -18.74 -9.74
CA LEU A 226 -8.15 -18.17 -11.04
C LEU A 226 -6.67 -18.34 -11.39
N ILE A 227 -5.77 -18.13 -10.42
CA ILE A 227 -4.33 -18.33 -10.61
C ILE A 227 -4.03 -19.80 -10.96
N ASN A 228 -4.68 -20.76 -10.30
CA ASN A 228 -4.49 -22.19 -10.60
C ASN A 228 -5.00 -22.56 -12.00
N GLU A 229 -6.16 -22.04 -12.41
CA GLU A 229 -6.70 -22.21 -13.75
C GLU A 229 -5.72 -21.69 -14.82
N PHE A 230 -5.24 -20.46 -14.65
CA PHE A 230 -4.36 -19.82 -15.62
C PHE A 230 -2.96 -20.44 -15.60
N ALA A 231 -2.48 -20.90 -14.44
CA ALA A 231 -1.21 -21.62 -14.33
C ALA A 231 -1.22 -22.92 -15.15
N SER A 232 -2.32 -23.67 -15.10
CA SER A 232 -2.54 -24.86 -15.94
C SER A 232 -2.60 -24.48 -17.43
N GLN A 233 -3.42 -23.50 -17.76
CA GLN A 233 -3.67 -23.10 -19.15
C GLN A 233 -2.43 -22.51 -19.84
N TYR A 234 -1.64 -21.72 -19.13
CA TYR A 234 -0.52 -20.95 -19.66
C TYR A 234 0.84 -21.47 -19.18
N ASN A 235 0.88 -22.66 -18.58
CA ASN A 235 2.09 -23.37 -18.17
C ASN A 235 3.00 -22.53 -17.25
N LEU A 236 2.42 -21.94 -16.19
CA LEU A 236 3.20 -21.26 -15.16
C LEU A 236 4.00 -22.32 -14.37
N PRO A 237 5.33 -22.17 -14.22
CA PRO A 237 6.12 -23.14 -13.48
C PRO A 237 5.66 -23.28 -12.03
N ALA A 238 5.69 -24.52 -11.53
CA ALA A 238 5.21 -24.87 -10.19
C ALA A 238 5.84 -24.02 -9.06
N ALA A 239 7.12 -23.64 -9.20
CA ALA A 239 7.79 -22.78 -8.23
C ALA A 239 7.13 -21.39 -8.12
N HIS A 240 6.79 -20.77 -9.25
CA HIS A 240 6.13 -19.46 -9.29
C HIS A 240 4.68 -19.53 -8.81
N LEU A 241 3.96 -20.60 -9.17
CA LEU A 241 2.62 -20.87 -8.65
C LEU A 241 2.63 -21.03 -7.13
N ASN A 242 3.48 -21.91 -6.61
CA ASN A 242 3.61 -22.14 -5.16
C ASN A 242 3.92 -20.85 -4.42
N ARG A 243 4.82 -20.01 -4.96
CA ARG A 243 5.14 -18.71 -4.38
C ARG A 243 3.93 -17.78 -4.37
N ALA A 244 3.23 -17.61 -5.49
CA ALA A 244 2.03 -16.77 -5.56
C ALA A 244 0.97 -17.21 -4.54
N GLN A 245 0.76 -18.53 -4.40
CA GLN A 245 -0.15 -19.10 -3.41
C GLN A 245 0.31 -18.85 -1.96
N LEU A 246 1.60 -18.90 -1.69
CA LEU A 246 2.16 -18.56 -0.38
C LEU A 246 1.93 -17.08 -0.04
N GLN A 247 2.27 -16.16 -0.94
CA GLN A 247 2.05 -14.72 -0.75
C GLN A 247 0.56 -14.40 -0.53
N LEU A 248 -0.31 -14.97 -1.36
CA LEU A 248 -1.76 -14.82 -1.25
C LEU A 248 -2.29 -15.31 0.11
N ARG A 249 -1.78 -16.45 0.60
CA ARG A 249 -2.19 -17.02 1.88
C ARG A 249 -1.80 -16.12 3.05
N GLU A 250 -0.58 -15.61 3.05
CA GLU A 250 -0.03 -14.79 4.14
C GLU A 250 -0.58 -13.36 4.14
N ALA A 251 -1.14 -12.90 3.02
CA ALA A 251 -1.65 -11.54 2.90
C ALA A 251 -2.75 -11.22 3.94
N LYS A 252 -2.72 -10.04 4.55
CA LYS A 252 -3.70 -9.64 5.58
C LYS A 252 -4.00 -8.15 5.50
N PHE A 253 -5.02 -7.65 6.21
CA PHE A 253 -5.27 -6.22 6.21
C PHE A 253 -4.13 -5.42 6.87
N SER A 254 -3.89 -4.22 6.36
CA SER A 254 -3.01 -3.21 6.97
C SER A 254 -3.77 -2.36 7.98
N ALA A 255 -3.02 -1.55 8.74
CA ALA A 255 -3.60 -0.39 9.38
C ALA A 255 -3.97 0.65 8.31
N TYR A 256 -5.19 1.18 8.35
CA TYR A 256 -5.59 2.32 7.53
C TYR A 256 -5.28 3.62 8.27
N ASP A 257 -4.54 4.53 7.63
CA ASP A 257 -4.31 5.89 8.12
C ASP A 257 -4.73 6.95 7.10
N HIS A 258 -5.83 7.64 7.40
CA HIS A 258 -6.36 8.72 6.58
C HIS A 258 -5.42 9.94 6.52
N LEU A 259 -4.41 10.06 7.40
CA LEU A 259 -3.43 11.15 7.33
C LEU A 259 -2.45 11.02 6.17
N ILE A 260 -2.13 9.79 5.75
CA ILE A 260 -1.19 9.52 4.65
C ILE A 260 -1.92 9.38 3.32
N GLY A 261 -3.03 8.63 3.30
CA GLY A 261 -3.71 8.28 2.05
C GLY A 261 -4.92 9.14 1.69
N GLY A 262 -5.36 9.96 2.64
CA GLY A 262 -6.63 10.64 2.60
C GLY A 262 -7.87 9.74 2.60
N ILE A 263 -9.01 10.32 3.01
CA ILE A 263 -10.34 9.83 2.60
C ILE A 263 -10.60 10.47 1.24
N ASP A 264 -10.64 9.64 0.22
CA ASP A 264 -10.89 10.06 -1.16
C ASP A 264 -12.41 10.12 -1.40
N ALA A 265 -12.89 11.17 -2.06
CA ALA A 265 -14.32 11.32 -2.40
C ALA A 265 -14.75 10.44 -3.59
N GLY A 266 -13.86 9.57 -4.08
CA GLY A 266 -14.08 8.62 -5.16
C GLY A 266 -13.40 7.29 -4.85
N ASP A 267 -13.94 6.22 -5.41
CA ASP A 267 -13.43 4.85 -5.27
C ASP A 267 -11.95 4.79 -5.68
N GLY A 268 -11.06 4.72 -4.69
CA GLY A 268 -9.64 4.65 -4.94
C GLY A 268 -8.99 3.82 -3.85
N THR A 269 -8.71 2.57 -4.14
CA THR A 269 -7.87 1.73 -3.30
C THR A 269 -6.49 2.37 -3.17
N LEU A 270 -5.97 2.46 -1.97
CA LEU A 270 -4.52 2.39 -1.80
C LEU A 270 -4.35 1.01 -1.23
N GLY A 271 -3.89 0.04 -2.03
CA GLY A 271 -3.15 -1.06 -1.47
C GLY A 271 -1.76 -0.59 -1.09
N ASP A 272 -1.03 -1.46 -0.40
CA ASP A 272 0.39 -1.30 -0.19
C ASP A 272 1.18 -1.55 -1.50
N TYR A 273 0.79 -0.90 -2.59
CA TYR A 273 1.44 -0.94 -3.91
C TYR A 273 2.80 -0.23 -3.92
N GLN A 274 3.27 0.31 -2.79
CA GLN A 274 4.55 1.03 -2.74
C GLN A 274 5.53 0.44 -1.73
N THR A 275 5.05 -0.21 -0.66
CA THR A 275 5.90 -0.82 0.38
C THR A 275 5.75 -2.34 0.45
N MET A 276 4.66 -2.88 -0.13
CA MET A 276 4.37 -4.28 -0.48
C MET A 276 4.69 -5.32 0.57
N THR A 277 4.23 -5.05 1.77
CA THR A 277 4.40 -5.87 2.97
C THR A 277 3.40 -7.02 3.04
N LEU A 278 2.90 -7.54 1.90
CA LEU A 278 1.77 -8.49 1.85
C LEU A 278 0.51 -7.97 2.57
N ARG A 279 0.41 -6.65 2.77
CA ARG A 279 -0.73 -6.02 3.44
C ARG A 279 -1.73 -5.48 2.41
N VAL A 280 -2.99 -5.79 2.64
CA VAL A 280 -4.14 -5.30 1.88
C VAL A 280 -4.69 -4.07 2.59
N GLU A 281 -4.90 -3.00 1.86
CA GLU A 281 -5.50 -1.77 2.39
C GLU A 281 -6.83 -1.52 1.67
N THR A 282 -7.88 -1.33 2.44
CA THR A 282 -9.22 -1.01 1.95
C THR A 282 -9.57 0.39 2.40
N LYS A 283 -9.80 1.31 1.45
CA LYS A 283 -10.33 2.63 1.79
C LYS A 283 -11.80 2.54 2.14
N ALA A 284 -12.21 3.33 3.12
CA ALA A 284 -13.59 3.73 3.30
C ALA A 284 -13.93 4.81 2.24
N GLY A 285 -15.09 4.71 1.60
CA GLY A 285 -15.65 5.82 0.82
C GLY A 285 -16.19 6.94 1.73
N GLY A 286 -16.94 7.88 1.18
CA GLY A 286 -17.58 8.95 1.94
C GLY A 286 -16.71 10.20 2.12
N SER A 287 -17.05 11.04 3.10
CA SER A 287 -16.28 12.26 3.39
C SER A 287 -15.36 12.05 4.57
N ILE A 288 -14.36 12.92 4.70
CA ILE A 288 -13.48 12.99 5.86
C ILE A 288 -14.25 13.03 7.19
N SER A 289 -15.38 13.75 7.22
CA SER A 289 -16.25 13.89 8.38
C SER A 289 -17.29 12.78 8.53
N ARG A 290 -17.50 11.97 7.49
CA ARG A 290 -18.46 10.86 7.43
C ARG A 290 -17.90 9.75 6.55
N PRO A 291 -16.93 8.96 7.07
CA PRO A 291 -16.46 7.78 6.37
C PRO A 291 -17.63 6.83 6.15
N ALA A 292 -17.74 6.30 4.94
CA ALA A 292 -18.71 5.29 4.55
C ALA A 292 -17.95 4.01 4.15
N PRO A 293 -18.48 2.82 4.40
CA PRO A 293 -17.91 1.60 3.82
C PRO A 293 -17.79 1.74 2.30
N THR A 294 -16.75 1.15 1.70
CA THR A 294 -16.72 1.00 0.24
C THR A 294 -17.91 0.14 -0.21
N ASN A 295 -18.51 0.47 -1.36
CA ASN A 295 -19.63 -0.29 -1.92
C ASN A 295 -19.21 -1.67 -2.43
N ASP A 296 -17.91 -1.89 -2.71
CA ASP A 296 -17.38 -3.16 -3.23
C ASP A 296 -16.09 -3.62 -2.49
N PRO A 297 -16.18 -3.98 -1.20
CA PRO A 297 -15.01 -4.37 -0.42
C PRO A 297 -14.33 -5.63 -0.96
N ILE A 298 -15.09 -6.55 -1.59
CA ILE A 298 -14.55 -7.77 -2.17
C ILE A 298 -13.75 -7.45 -3.43
N GLY A 299 -14.26 -6.61 -4.34
CA GLY A 299 -13.56 -6.27 -5.57
C GLY A 299 -12.30 -5.45 -5.35
N VAL A 300 -12.33 -4.56 -4.37
CA VAL A 300 -11.17 -3.81 -3.88
C VAL A 300 -10.14 -4.76 -3.28
N THR A 301 -10.55 -5.64 -2.36
CA THR A 301 -9.66 -6.62 -1.73
C THR A 301 -9.05 -7.57 -2.76
N SER A 302 -9.83 -8.01 -3.74
CA SER A 302 -9.39 -8.93 -4.79
C SER A 302 -8.32 -8.30 -5.68
N HIS A 303 -8.48 -7.03 -6.09
CA HIS A 303 -7.46 -6.26 -6.80
C HIS A 303 -6.12 -6.32 -6.06
N GLU A 304 -6.11 -5.97 -4.78
CA GLU A 304 -4.88 -5.91 -3.99
C GLU A 304 -4.23 -7.28 -3.74
N LEU A 305 -5.03 -8.34 -3.68
CA LEU A 305 -4.50 -9.70 -3.59
C LEU A 305 -3.78 -10.14 -4.87
N PHE A 306 -4.21 -9.67 -6.05
CA PHE A 306 -3.49 -9.93 -7.30
C PHE A 306 -2.15 -9.18 -7.35
N HIS A 307 -2.08 -7.96 -6.84
CA HIS A 307 -0.79 -7.28 -6.63
C HIS A 307 0.10 -8.06 -5.67
N ALA A 308 -0.41 -8.40 -4.48
CA ALA A 308 0.36 -9.08 -3.44
C ALA A 308 0.91 -10.46 -3.87
N SER A 309 0.18 -11.18 -4.72
CA SER A 309 0.58 -12.51 -5.21
C SER A 309 1.50 -12.48 -6.43
N SER A 310 1.73 -11.30 -7.03
CA SER A 310 2.65 -11.12 -8.16
C SER A 310 4.13 -11.18 -7.74
N THR A 311 5.01 -11.07 -8.72
CA THR A 311 6.46 -10.95 -8.49
C THR A 311 6.79 -9.73 -7.64
N GLN A 312 7.71 -9.85 -6.68
CA GLN A 312 8.08 -8.75 -5.79
C GLN A 312 9.58 -8.56 -5.79
N SER A 313 10.07 -7.34 -6.01
CA SER A 313 11.52 -7.08 -5.98
C SER A 313 11.84 -5.71 -5.42
N LYS A 314 12.93 -5.61 -4.64
CA LYS A 314 13.41 -4.35 -4.06
C LYS A 314 13.89 -3.41 -5.16
N ASP A 315 13.53 -2.13 -5.08
CA ASP A 315 14.12 -1.05 -5.87
C ASP A 315 15.40 -0.51 -5.21
N VAL A 316 16.00 0.52 -5.82
CA VAL A 316 17.26 1.12 -5.35
C VAL A 316 17.15 1.79 -3.98
N SER A 317 15.94 2.16 -3.56
CA SER A 317 15.66 2.67 -2.22
C SER A 317 15.33 1.58 -1.19
N GLY A 318 15.37 0.30 -1.60
CA GLY A 318 15.05 -0.83 -0.74
C GLY A 318 13.54 -1.14 -0.64
N MET A 319 12.69 -0.48 -1.43
CA MET A 319 11.24 -0.67 -1.40
C MET A 319 10.83 -1.79 -2.36
N TYR A 320 9.94 -2.68 -1.94
CA TYR A 320 9.44 -3.73 -2.83
C TYR A 320 8.48 -3.18 -3.88
N ARG A 321 8.56 -3.74 -5.10
CA ARG A 321 7.74 -3.41 -6.27
C ARG A 321 7.14 -4.67 -6.92
N VAL A 322 5.90 -4.56 -7.41
CA VAL A 322 5.05 -5.65 -7.91
C VAL A 322 5.25 -5.90 -9.40
N GLY A 323 5.01 -7.15 -9.80
CA GLY A 323 4.70 -7.58 -11.15
C GLY A 323 5.62 -7.06 -12.25
N LEU A 324 5.01 -6.50 -13.29
CA LEU A 324 5.68 -6.05 -14.51
C LEU A 324 6.25 -4.64 -14.32
N ARG A 325 7.56 -4.52 -14.08
CA ARG A 325 8.24 -3.24 -13.83
C ARG A 325 9.57 -3.06 -14.59
N ALA A 326 9.94 -1.82 -14.87
CA ALA A 326 11.27 -1.45 -15.34
C ALA A 326 11.92 -0.49 -14.34
N GLY A 327 13.01 -0.92 -13.71
CA GLY A 327 13.66 -0.12 -12.66
C GLY A 327 12.72 0.10 -11.47
N ASP A 328 12.45 1.35 -11.14
CA ASP A 328 11.56 1.80 -10.06
C ASP A 328 10.10 2.01 -10.49
N GLN A 329 9.76 1.74 -11.77
CA GLN A 329 8.42 2.03 -12.33
C GLN A 329 7.66 0.78 -12.74
N GLY A 330 6.40 0.68 -12.28
CA GLY A 330 5.43 -0.27 -12.80
C GLY A 330 5.02 0.10 -14.23
N LEU A 331 4.85 -0.91 -15.08
CA LEU A 331 4.34 -0.74 -16.45
C LEU A 331 2.82 -0.67 -16.44
N ASP A 332 2.19 0.00 -17.41
CA ASP A 332 0.71 -0.02 -17.55
C ASP A 332 0.16 -1.44 -17.70
N ALA A 333 0.96 -2.35 -18.27
CA ALA A 333 0.64 -3.78 -18.35
C ALA A 333 0.47 -4.43 -16.97
N ASN A 334 1.10 -3.91 -15.92
CA ASN A 334 0.93 -4.37 -14.54
C ASN A 334 -0.49 -4.12 -14.03
N GLU A 335 -0.98 -2.88 -14.12
CA GLU A 335 -2.35 -2.54 -13.73
C GLU A 335 -3.37 -3.21 -14.66
N GLY A 336 -3.07 -3.28 -15.96
CA GLY A 336 -3.89 -4.02 -16.92
C GLY A 336 -4.06 -5.50 -16.56
N MET A 337 -2.99 -6.17 -16.15
CA MET A 337 -3.02 -7.57 -15.68
C MET A 337 -3.82 -7.69 -14.38
N THR A 338 -3.49 -6.89 -13.38
CA THR A 338 -4.10 -6.93 -12.05
C THR A 338 -5.61 -6.71 -12.12
N GLU A 339 -6.04 -5.66 -12.82
CA GLU A 339 -7.45 -5.36 -13.00
C GLU A 339 -8.16 -6.44 -13.81
N LEU A 340 -7.57 -6.96 -14.88
CA LEU A 340 -8.21 -8.03 -15.65
C LEU A 340 -8.43 -9.29 -14.80
N LEU A 341 -7.41 -9.72 -14.06
CA LEU A 341 -7.52 -10.87 -13.15
C LEU A 341 -8.56 -10.61 -12.05
N ASN A 342 -8.59 -9.40 -11.50
CA ASN A 342 -9.63 -8.99 -10.57
C ASN A 342 -11.04 -9.15 -11.17
N LYS A 343 -11.31 -8.56 -12.35
CA LYS A 343 -12.64 -8.64 -12.98
C LYS A 343 -13.02 -10.08 -13.33
N LEU A 344 -12.09 -10.90 -13.80
CA LEU A 344 -12.31 -12.33 -14.06
C LEU A 344 -12.69 -13.08 -12.78
N SER A 345 -11.96 -12.86 -11.69
CA SER A 345 -12.21 -13.52 -10.39
C SER A 345 -13.59 -13.18 -9.81
N LEU A 346 -14.13 -12.02 -10.14
CA LEU A 346 -15.45 -11.54 -9.72
C LEU A 346 -16.57 -11.96 -10.69
N GLY A 347 -16.25 -12.66 -11.79
CA GLY A 347 -17.22 -13.00 -12.84
C GLY A 347 -17.72 -11.79 -13.62
N ARG A 348 -17.00 -10.67 -13.59
CA ARG A 348 -17.35 -9.42 -14.30
C ARG A 348 -16.89 -9.40 -15.75
N VAL A 349 -16.19 -10.45 -16.19
CA VAL A 349 -15.89 -10.74 -17.58
C VAL A 349 -16.31 -12.17 -17.82
N THR A 350 -17.25 -12.39 -18.73
CA THR A 350 -17.70 -13.75 -19.10
C THR A 350 -17.53 -14.02 -20.59
N PRO A 351 -17.17 -15.26 -20.99
CA PRO A 351 -17.21 -15.66 -22.38
C PRO A 351 -18.66 -15.71 -22.89
N THR A 352 -18.87 -15.31 -24.13
CA THR A 352 -20.15 -15.40 -24.84
C THR A 352 -20.07 -16.43 -25.95
N ASP A 353 -21.24 -16.98 -26.32
CA ASP A 353 -21.39 -18.06 -27.31
C ASP A 353 -20.81 -17.74 -28.70
N ALA A 354 -20.58 -16.47 -29.01
CA ALA A 354 -19.97 -16.02 -30.26
C ALA A 354 -18.42 -15.95 -30.19
N GLY A 355 -17.79 -16.53 -29.17
CA GLY A 355 -16.35 -16.36 -28.92
C GLY A 355 -15.97 -14.91 -28.64
N ARG A 356 -16.92 -14.09 -28.15
CA ARG A 356 -16.66 -12.76 -27.60
C ARG A 356 -16.64 -12.86 -26.08
N TYR A 357 -16.15 -11.86 -25.38
CA TYR A 357 -16.42 -11.77 -23.95
C TYR A 357 -17.17 -10.49 -23.69
N GLN A 358 -17.94 -10.50 -22.61
CA GLN A 358 -18.79 -9.40 -22.22
C GLN A 358 -18.30 -8.91 -20.86
N PHE A 359 -17.95 -7.63 -20.80
CA PHE A 359 -17.78 -6.98 -19.53
C PHE A 359 -19.14 -6.73 -18.90
N HIS A 360 -19.23 -6.92 -17.59
CA HIS A 360 -20.43 -6.68 -16.80
C HIS A 360 -20.23 -5.47 -15.90
N ASP A 361 -21.30 -4.71 -15.71
CA ASP A 361 -21.38 -3.63 -14.73
C ASP A 361 -21.19 -4.16 -13.30
N VAL A 362 -20.48 -3.38 -12.49
CA VAL A 362 -20.01 -3.64 -11.13
C VAL A 362 -21.16 -4.02 -10.19
N ASP A 363 -22.35 -3.41 -10.39
CA ASP A 363 -23.49 -3.50 -9.46
C ASP A 363 -24.67 -4.33 -9.97
N ARG A 364 -24.77 -4.58 -11.29
CA ARG A 364 -26.02 -5.09 -11.89
C ARG A 364 -25.85 -6.29 -12.80
N GLY A 365 -24.62 -6.77 -13.00
CA GLY A 365 -24.34 -7.89 -13.91
C GLY A 365 -24.73 -7.60 -15.36
N ARG A 366 -25.04 -6.33 -15.68
CA ARG A 366 -25.50 -5.93 -17.01
C ARG A 366 -24.32 -5.82 -17.95
N PRO A 367 -24.45 -6.28 -19.20
CA PRO A 367 -23.46 -6.00 -20.22
C PRO A 367 -23.12 -4.52 -20.35
N VAL A 368 -21.83 -4.20 -20.40
CA VAL A 368 -21.34 -2.86 -20.72
C VAL A 368 -20.46 -2.90 -21.96
N LYS A 369 -20.38 -1.77 -22.66
CA LYS A 369 -19.47 -1.62 -23.79
C LYS A 369 -18.04 -1.69 -23.27
N ASP A 370 -17.19 -2.38 -24.00
CA ASP A 370 -15.75 -2.50 -23.70
C ASP A 370 -15.12 -1.13 -23.38
N ALA A 371 -15.54 -0.05 -24.06
CA ALA A 371 -15.01 1.32 -23.91
C ALA A 371 -15.25 1.97 -22.54
N ALA A 372 -16.05 1.34 -21.67
CA ALA A 372 -16.24 1.77 -20.30
C ALA A 372 -15.05 1.42 -19.38
N TYR A 373 -14.12 0.57 -19.83
CA TYR A 373 -12.95 0.16 -19.06
C TYR A 373 -11.68 0.93 -19.47
N PRO A 374 -10.74 1.16 -18.54
CA PRO A 374 -9.45 1.76 -18.85
C PRO A 374 -8.71 1.00 -19.96
N SER A 375 -7.96 1.72 -20.80
CA SER A 375 -7.27 1.17 -21.99
C SER A 375 -6.35 0.00 -21.64
N GLN A 376 -5.68 0.03 -20.48
CA GLN A 376 -4.80 -1.06 -20.02
C GLN A 376 -5.54 -2.38 -19.80
N VAL A 377 -6.75 -2.34 -19.22
CA VAL A 377 -7.56 -3.54 -18.98
C VAL A 377 -8.05 -4.13 -20.30
N ARG A 378 -8.51 -3.25 -21.20
CA ARG A 378 -8.99 -3.63 -22.53
C ARG A 378 -7.87 -4.24 -23.37
N SER A 379 -6.67 -3.67 -23.33
CA SER A 379 -5.52 -4.17 -24.08
C SER A 379 -5.11 -5.56 -23.60
N MET A 380 -5.01 -5.76 -22.28
CA MET A 380 -4.68 -7.07 -21.71
C MET A 380 -5.74 -8.12 -22.08
N PHE A 381 -7.01 -7.72 -22.06
CA PHE A 381 -8.12 -8.56 -22.47
C PHE A 381 -8.05 -8.94 -23.97
N ILE A 382 -7.72 -7.98 -24.84
CA ILE A 382 -7.51 -8.25 -26.29
C ILE A 382 -6.39 -9.27 -26.49
N LEU A 383 -5.28 -9.14 -25.75
CA LEU A 383 -4.20 -10.14 -25.81
C LEU A 383 -4.70 -11.50 -25.37
N MET A 384 -5.35 -11.61 -24.21
CA MET A 384 -5.87 -12.89 -23.70
C MET A 384 -6.75 -13.61 -24.73
N LYS A 385 -7.55 -12.84 -25.47
CA LYS A 385 -8.51 -13.37 -26.44
C LYS A 385 -7.88 -13.69 -27.80
N ASN A 386 -7.15 -12.74 -28.38
CA ASN A 386 -6.75 -12.76 -29.78
C ASN A 386 -5.29 -13.19 -29.97
N ASP A 387 -4.46 -13.05 -28.93
CA ASP A 387 -3.07 -13.49 -28.93
C ASP A 387 -2.72 -14.17 -27.59
N PRO A 388 -3.31 -15.36 -27.30
CA PRO A 388 -3.06 -16.09 -26.06
C PRO A 388 -1.56 -16.32 -25.77
N PRO A 389 -0.67 -16.55 -26.76
CA PRO A 389 0.77 -16.62 -26.51
C PRO A 389 1.37 -15.32 -25.93
N ALA A 390 0.99 -14.14 -26.45
CA ALA A 390 1.46 -12.87 -25.91
C ALA A 390 0.92 -12.63 -24.48
N PHE A 391 -0.37 -12.92 -24.25
CA PHE A 391 -0.94 -12.86 -22.91
C PHE A 391 -0.25 -13.80 -21.93
N ALA A 392 -0.04 -15.06 -22.32
CA ALA A 392 0.66 -16.06 -21.52
C ALA A 392 2.06 -15.58 -21.14
N THR A 393 2.77 -14.93 -22.08
CA THR A 393 4.09 -14.37 -21.83
C THR A 393 4.05 -13.28 -20.76
N LEU A 394 3.10 -12.33 -20.84
CA LEU A 394 2.93 -11.28 -19.84
C LEU A 394 2.45 -11.83 -18.49
N PHE A 395 1.53 -12.80 -18.48
CA PHE A 395 1.07 -13.47 -17.26
C PHE A 395 2.21 -14.17 -16.54
N ARG A 396 3.05 -14.90 -17.26
CA ARG A 396 4.22 -15.57 -16.69
C ARG A 396 5.24 -14.56 -16.16
N ALA A 397 5.55 -13.52 -16.93
CA ALA A 397 6.44 -12.45 -16.50
C ALA A 397 5.89 -11.70 -15.27
N TYR A 398 4.57 -11.49 -15.17
CA TYR A 398 3.91 -10.91 -14.00
C TYR A 398 4.15 -11.73 -12.72
N TYR A 399 4.24 -13.05 -12.86
CA TYR A 399 4.66 -13.98 -11.80
C TYR A 399 6.15 -14.36 -11.84
N GLY A 400 6.98 -13.63 -12.60
CA GLY A 400 8.43 -13.62 -12.42
C GLY A 400 9.14 -14.72 -13.20
N ASP A 401 8.40 -15.35 -14.11
CA ASP A 401 8.92 -16.30 -15.07
C ASP A 401 9.22 -15.57 -16.38
N VAL A 402 10.45 -15.07 -16.48
CA VAL A 402 10.97 -14.35 -17.65
C VAL A 402 11.91 -15.30 -18.40
N LEU A 403 11.33 -16.28 -19.11
CA LEU A 403 12.12 -17.25 -19.88
C LEU A 403 12.86 -16.64 -21.08
N ASP A 404 12.27 -15.62 -21.71
CA ASP A 404 12.78 -15.03 -22.94
C ASP A 404 12.40 -13.55 -22.99
N VAL A 405 13.44 -12.72 -22.87
CA VAL A 405 13.37 -11.26 -22.84
C VAL A 405 12.74 -10.72 -24.11
N GLN A 406 13.10 -11.28 -25.26
CA GLN A 406 12.58 -10.81 -26.54
C GLN A 406 11.09 -11.10 -26.65
N ARG A 407 10.64 -12.27 -26.19
CA ARG A 407 9.20 -12.59 -26.17
C ARG A 407 8.41 -11.63 -25.28
N VAL A 408 8.98 -11.26 -24.14
CA VAL A 408 8.34 -10.27 -23.25
C VAL A 408 8.27 -8.89 -23.92
N ALA A 409 9.35 -8.47 -24.59
CA ALA A 409 9.37 -7.23 -25.36
C ALA A 409 8.29 -7.21 -26.46
N ASP A 410 8.20 -8.28 -27.25
CA ASP A 410 7.22 -8.42 -28.32
C ASP A 410 5.78 -8.41 -27.76
N ALA A 411 5.56 -9.07 -26.62
CA ALA A 411 4.25 -9.09 -25.97
C ALA A 411 3.87 -7.71 -25.41
N LEU A 412 4.83 -6.96 -24.84
CA LEU A 412 4.63 -5.58 -24.39
C LEU A 412 4.38 -4.63 -25.56
N GLU A 413 5.05 -4.81 -26.71
CA GLU A 413 4.76 -4.00 -27.90
C GLU A 413 3.33 -4.21 -28.38
N LYS A 414 2.85 -5.46 -28.42
CA LYS A 414 1.44 -5.77 -28.77
C LYS A 414 0.46 -5.15 -27.76
N PHE A 415 0.77 -5.22 -26.47
CA PHE A 415 -0.01 -4.55 -25.43
C PHE A 415 -0.11 -3.03 -25.67
N ASN A 416 1.03 -2.38 -25.91
CA ASN A 416 1.11 -0.93 -26.13
C ASN A 416 0.42 -0.51 -27.45
N HIS A 417 0.56 -1.32 -28.49
CA HIS A 417 -0.12 -1.10 -29.77
C HIS A 417 -1.63 -1.11 -29.59
N ASN A 418 -2.18 -2.11 -28.89
CA ASN A 418 -3.61 -2.17 -28.58
C ASN A 418 -4.06 -0.95 -27.76
N MET A 419 -3.26 -0.48 -26.79
CA MET A 419 -3.56 0.75 -26.04
C MET A 419 -3.64 2.00 -26.93
N SER A 420 -2.76 2.11 -27.93
CA SER A 420 -2.62 3.30 -28.79
C SER A 420 -3.73 3.45 -29.85
N HIS A 421 -4.42 2.36 -30.17
CA HIS A 421 -5.42 2.30 -31.24
C HIS A 421 -6.85 2.20 -30.69
N MET A 422 -7.05 2.55 -29.42
CA MET A 422 -8.34 2.69 -28.73
C MET A 422 -8.66 4.15 -28.48
#